data_AF-A0A8U0M116-F1
#
_entry.id   AF-A0A8U0M116-F1
#
_cell.length_a   1.000
_cell.length_b   1.000
_cell.length_c   1.000
_cell.angle_alpha   90.00
_cell.angle_beta   90.00
_cell.angle_gamma   90.00
#
_symmetry.space_group_name_H-M   'P 1'
#
loop_
_entity.id
_entity.type
_entity.pdbx_description
1 polymer ?
#
loop_
_entity_poly.entity_id
_entity_poly.type
_entity_poly.pdbx_seq_one_letter_code
_entity_poly.pdbx_strand_id
1 'polypeptide(L)'
;MGRDGEEQCPLNLEKIERIRKQAADLDWSAAVCNGATLSDLDPEAINQARENYKNKNPHLSDEVDSWDAQTFLNKAKLTIQGQITRTTILLLGRTEASHFLSPAVAQITWVLKDRDGIEQSYQHFSCPYLLSVQEVYQNIRNL
;
A
#
# COMPACT_ATOMS: atom_id res chain seq x y z
N MET A 1 -11.70 44.84 34.17
CA MET A 1 -11.22 43.46 34.40
C MET A 1 -12.13 42.56 33.58
N GLY A 2 -11.71 41.77 32.60
CA GLY A 2 -10.44 41.61 31.89
C GLY A 2 -10.80 41.26 30.44
N ARG A 3 -9.95 41.67 29.48
CA ARG A 3 -9.99 41.16 28.11
C ARG A 3 -9.09 39.93 28.08
N ASP A 4 -9.66 38.77 27.77
CA ASP A 4 -8.90 37.55 27.57
C ASP A 4 -8.11 37.66 26.25
N GLY A 5 -6.82 37.36 26.36
CA GLY A 5 -5.82 37.64 25.34
C GLY A 5 -5.83 36.60 24.23
N GLU A 6 -5.98 37.10 23.01
CA GLU A 6 -5.57 36.40 21.80
C GLU A 6 -4.04 36.41 21.73
N GLU A 7 -3.37 35.27 21.94
CA GLU A 7 -1.98 35.09 21.51
C GLU A 7 -1.90 33.87 20.59
N GLN A 8 -2.11 34.11 19.30
CA GLN A 8 -1.75 33.17 18.25
C GLN A 8 -0.22 33.15 18.12
N CYS A 9 0.43 32.24 18.82
CA CYS A 9 1.87 31.99 18.65
C CYS A 9 2.11 31.38 17.26
N PRO A 10 3.07 31.90 16.46
CA PRO A 10 3.38 31.33 15.16
C PRO A 10 3.88 29.89 15.31
N LEU A 11 3.36 28.99 14.48
CA LEU A 11 3.73 27.58 14.46
C LEU A 11 5.26 27.43 14.38
N ASN A 12 5.84 26.65 15.30
CA ASN A 12 7.27 26.36 15.38
C ASN A 12 7.81 25.93 13.99
N LEU A 13 8.93 26.52 13.54
CA LEU A 13 9.55 26.28 12.23
C LEU A 13 9.72 24.77 11.93
N GLU A 14 9.98 23.97 12.96
CA GLU A 14 10.14 22.52 12.86
C GLU A 14 8.84 21.77 12.47
N LYS A 15 7.68 22.28 12.92
CA LYS A 15 6.37 21.77 12.48
C LYS A 15 6.07 22.22 11.05
N ILE A 16 6.44 23.45 10.69
CA ILE A 16 6.29 23.97 9.33
C ILE A 16 7.19 23.19 8.36
N GLU A 17 8.42 22.85 8.73
CA GLU A 17 9.32 22.00 7.94
C GLU A 17 8.84 20.54 7.86
N ARG A 18 8.27 19.99 8.94
CA ARG A 18 7.63 18.66 8.90
C ARG A 18 6.44 18.62 7.96
N ILE A 19 5.59 19.65 7.96
CA ILE A 19 4.45 19.79 7.03
C ILE A 19 4.94 20.08 5.60
N ARG A 20 5.99 20.90 5.42
CA ARG A 20 6.61 21.16 4.12
C ARG A 20 7.28 19.91 3.53
N LYS A 21 7.85 19.02 4.35
CA LYS A 21 8.30 17.67 3.92
C LYS A 21 7.15 16.71 3.62
N GLN A 22 5.99 16.92 4.23
CA GLN A 22 4.75 16.21 3.92
C GLN A 22 4.17 16.64 2.56
N ALA A 23 4.53 17.83 2.08
CA ALA A 23 4.17 18.40 0.79
C ALA A 23 5.34 18.34 -0.23
N ALA A 24 5.88 17.15 -0.48
CA ALA A 24 6.39 16.90 -1.83
C ALA A 24 5.16 16.66 -2.71
N ASP A 25 4.89 17.58 -3.63
CA ASP A 25 3.71 17.74 -4.51
C ASP A 25 3.38 16.54 -5.44
N LEU A 26 3.91 15.34 -5.15
CA LEU A 26 3.84 14.14 -5.97
C LEU A 26 3.27 12.99 -5.15
N ASP A 27 2.28 12.29 -5.71
CA ASP A 27 1.77 11.03 -5.15
C ASP A 27 2.93 10.03 -4.99
N TRP A 28 3.36 9.83 -3.74
CA TRP A 28 4.47 8.94 -3.39
C TRP A 28 4.23 7.52 -3.90
N SER A 29 2.98 7.08 -3.93
CA SER A 29 2.57 5.72 -4.29
C SER A 29 2.65 5.50 -5.81
N ALA A 30 2.41 6.55 -6.59
CA ALA A 30 2.53 6.55 -8.05
C ALA A 30 3.99 6.65 -8.54
N ALA A 31 4.94 6.95 -7.66
CA ALA A 31 6.35 7.04 -8.02
C ALA A 31 6.88 5.69 -8.53
N VAL A 32 7.71 5.76 -9.57
CA VAL A 32 8.39 4.59 -10.17
C VAL A 32 9.54 4.11 -9.27
N CYS A 33 9.63 2.80 -9.09
CA CYS A 33 10.75 2.11 -8.44
C CYS A 33 11.81 1.78 -9.50
N ASN A 34 12.87 2.59 -9.57
CA ASN A 34 13.97 2.34 -10.51
C ASN A 34 14.63 0.98 -10.22
N GLY A 35 14.75 0.14 -11.25
CA GLY A 35 15.34 -1.20 -11.15
C GLY A 35 14.37 -2.31 -10.73
N ALA A 36 13.14 -1.98 -10.34
CA ALA A 36 12.12 -3.00 -10.09
C ALA A 36 11.62 -3.61 -11.40
N THR A 37 11.46 -4.93 -11.40
CA THR A 37 11.09 -5.74 -12.56
C THR A 37 9.92 -6.68 -12.23
N LEU A 38 9.34 -7.33 -13.24
CA LEU A 38 8.27 -8.29 -13.02
C LEU A 38 8.68 -9.45 -12.09
N SER A 39 9.96 -9.76 -11.98
CA SER A 39 10.48 -10.80 -11.07
C SER A 39 10.33 -10.44 -9.60
N ASP A 40 10.25 -9.15 -9.28
CA ASP A 40 10.02 -8.61 -7.93
C ASP A 40 8.55 -8.71 -7.51
N LEU A 41 7.67 -9.09 -8.44
CA LEU A 41 6.24 -9.27 -8.19
C LEU A 41 5.91 -10.74 -7.92
N ASP A 42 4.92 -10.93 -7.05
CA ASP A 42 4.38 -12.23 -6.70
C ASP A 42 3.35 -12.68 -7.76
N PRO A 43 3.57 -13.83 -8.44
CA PRO A 43 2.65 -14.35 -9.45
C PRO A 43 1.25 -14.66 -8.92
N GLU A 44 1.13 -15.12 -7.68
CA GLU A 44 -0.16 -15.39 -7.05
C GLU A 44 -0.93 -14.08 -6.83
N ALA A 45 -0.23 -13.04 -6.37
CA ALA A 45 -0.84 -11.72 -6.24
C ALA A 45 -1.27 -11.14 -7.59
N ILE A 46 -0.48 -11.33 -8.66
CA ILE A 46 -0.87 -10.91 -10.02
C ILE A 46 -2.13 -11.65 -10.47
N ASN A 47 -2.21 -12.96 -10.27
CA ASN A 47 -3.39 -13.75 -10.63
C ASN A 47 -4.62 -13.29 -9.86
N GLN A 48 -4.49 -13.09 -8.54
CA GLN A 48 -5.58 -12.57 -7.72
C GLN A 48 -6.02 -11.17 -8.16
N ALA A 49 -5.07 -10.32 -8.58
CA ALA A 49 -5.36 -9.00 -9.12
C ALA A 49 -6.15 -9.08 -10.44
N ARG A 50 -5.81 -10.03 -11.32
CA ARG A 50 -6.55 -10.28 -12.57
C ARG A 50 -7.98 -10.73 -12.30
N GLU A 51 -8.18 -11.69 -11.41
CA GLU A 51 -9.51 -12.13 -11.00
C GLU A 51 -10.34 -10.97 -10.43
N ASN A 52 -9.75 -10.16 -9.55
CA ASN A 52 -10.40 -8.97 -8.99
C ASN A 52 -10.73 -7.93 -10.06
N TYR A 53 -9.85 -7.75 -11.05
CA TYR A 53 -10.06 -6.85 -12.16
C TYR A 53 -11.21 -7.31 -13.07
N LYS A 54 -11.28 -8.61 -13.39
CA LYS A 54 -12.37 -9.23 -14.16
C LYS A 54 -13.70 -9.10 -13.42
N ASN A 55 -13.72 -9.37 -12.11
CA ASN A 55 -14.92 -9.22 -11.28
C ASN A 55 -15.46 -7.77 -11.28
N LYS A 56 -14.57 -6.77 -11.29
CA LYS A 56 -14.97 -5.36 -11.39
C LYS A 56 -15.32 -4.91 -12.80
N ASN A 57 -14.80 -5.60 -13.82
CA ASN A 57 -14.99 -5.27 -15.23
C ASN A 57 -15.42 -6.51 -16.03
N PRO A 58 -16.64 -7.05 -15.81
CA PRO A 58 -17.05 -8.32 -16.43
C PRO A 58 -16.99 -8.30 -17.96
N HIS A 59 -17.22 -7.14 -18.57
CA HIS A 59 -17.16 -6.93 -20.02
C HIS A 59 -15.74 -7.04 -20.61
N LEU A 60 -14.69 -6.99 -19.79
CA LEU A 60 -13.30 -7.17 -20.20
C LEU A 60 -12.75 -8.55 -19.84
N SER A 61 -13.55 -9.45 -19.26
CA SER A 61 -13.09 -10.73 -18.73
C SER A 61 -12.27 -11.53 -19.75
N ASP A 62 -12.83 -11.72 -20.94
CA ASP A 62 -12.18 -12.47 -22.02
C ASP A 62 -10.94 -11.75 -22.56
N GLU A 63 -10.97 -10.41 -22.62
CA GLU A 63 -9.82 -9.61 -23.08
C GLU A 63 -8.66 -9.72 -22.09
N VAL A 64 -8.96 -9.66 -20.78
CA VAL A 64 -7.97 -9.77 -19.71
C VAL A 64 -7.21 -11.08 -19.84
N ASP A 65 -7.89 -12.20 -20.10
CA ASP A 65 -7.25 -13.51 -20.22
C ASP A 65 -6.23 -13.57 -21.39
N SER A 66 -6.39 -12.74 -22.41
CA SER A 66 -5.44 -12.63 -23.53
C SER A 66 -4.19 -11.78 -23.21
N TRP A 67 -4.22 -10.94 -22.17
CA TRP A 67 -3.11 -10.04 -21.85
C TRP A 67 -1.99 -10.75 -21.12
N ASP A 68 -0.74 -10.48 -21.52
CA ASP A 68 0.43 -10.79 -20.70
C ASP A 68 0.46 -9.93 -19.41
N ALA A 69 1.36 -10.28 -18.49
CA ALA A 69 1.46 -9.60 -17.19
C ALA A 69 1.76 -8.09 -17.33
N GLN A 70 2.66 -7.69 -18.23
CA GLN A 70 3.02 -6.29 -18.42
C GLN A 70 1.86 -5.49 -19.00
N THR A 71 1.15 -6.05 -19.98
CA THR A 71 -0.05 -5.43 -20.57
C THR A 71 -1.14 -5.26 -19.51
N PHE A 72 -1.40 -6.30 -18.72
CA PHE A 72 -2.36 -6.24 -17.62
C PHE A 72 -2.00 -5.15 -16.61
N LEU A 73 -0.77 -5.13 -16.11
CA LEU A 73 -0.33 -4.17 -15.11
C LEU A 73 -0.44 -2.71 -15.60
N ASN A 74 -0.15 -2.46 -16.87
CA ASN A 74 -0.31 -1.11 -17.45
C ASN A 74 -1.78 -0.73 -17.58
N LYS A 75 -2.63 -1.64 -18.10
CA LYS A 75 -4.08 -1.39 -18.25
C LYS A 75 -4.77 -1.21 -16.89
N ALA A 76 -4.32 -1.94 -15.87
CA ALA A 76 -4.75 -1.78 -14.48
C ALA A 76 -4.21 -0.51 -13.81
N LYS A 77 -3.38 0.28 -14.51
CA LYS A 77 -2.71 1.50 -14.01
C LYS A 77 -1.82 1.25 -12.79
N LEU A 78 -1.32 0.03 -12.65
CA LEU A 78 -0.35 -0.32 -11.62
C LEU A 78 1.05 0.09 -12.08
N THR A 79 1.38 -0.12 -13.35
CA THR A 79 2.64 0.34 -13.95
C THR A 79 2.45 1.61 -14.79
N ILE A 80 3.53 2.36 -14.98
CA ILE A 80 3.58 3.54 -15.86
C ILE A 80 4.58 3.24 -16.98
N GLN A 81 4.07 3.02 -18.20
CA GLN A 81 4.89 2.64 -19.36
C GLN A 81 5.76 1.39 -19.08
N GLY A 82 5.17 0.39 -18.41
CA GLY A 82 5.86 -0.84 -17.99
C GLY A 82 6.72 -0.70 -16.74
N GLN A 83 6.94 0.52 -16.24
CA GLN A 83 7.73 0.74 -15.03
C GLN A 83 6.88 0.50 -13.78
N ILE A 84 7.46 -0.25 -12.83
CA ILE A 84 6.80 -0.63 -11.59
C ILE A 84 6.73 0.55 -10.63
N THR A 85 5.54 0.80 -10.09
CA THR A 85 5.31 1.86 -9.10
C THR A 85 5.40 1.32 -7.67
N ARG A 86 5.54 2.20 -6.69
CA ARG A 86 5.49 1.83 -5.27
C ARG A 86 4.17 1.14 -4.90
N THR A 87 3.05 1.59 -5.44
CA THR A 87 1.75 0.91 -5.30
C THR A 87 1.78 -0.52 -5.81
N THR A 88 2.45 -0.77 -6.94
CA THR A 88 2.57 -2.13 -7.47
C THR A 88 3.36 -3.02 -6.52
N ILE A 89 4.49 -2.53 -5.97
CA ILE A 89 5.26 -3.27 -4.96
C ILE A 89 4.42 -3.51 -3.70
N LEU A 90 3.67 -2.52 -3.23
CA LEU A 90 2.80 -2.68 -2.05
C LEU A 90 1.76 -3.77 -2.24
N LEU A 91 1.04 -3.74 -3.37
CA LEU A 91 -0.09 -4.62 -3.62
C LEU A 91 0.34 -6.00 -4.07
N LEU A 92 1.34 -6.08 -4.95
CA LEU A 92 1.70 -7.29 -5.70
C LEU A 92 3.18 -7.69 -5.54
N GLY A 93 3.99 -6.89 -4.85
CA GLY A 93 5.41 -7.18 -4.65
C GLY A 93 5.64 -8.35 -3.70
N ARG A 94 6.71 -9.10 -3.95
CA ARG A 94 7.21 -10.08 -2.99
C ARG A 94 7.72 -9.38 -1.73
N THR A 95 7.82 -10.11 -0.63
CA THR A 95 8.36 -9.58 0.64
C THR A 95 9.77 -9.00 0.45
N GLU A 96 10.62 -9.64 -0.35
CA GLU A 96 12.00 -9.20 -0.61
C GLU A 96 12.06 -7.90 -1.40
N ALA A 97 11.03 -7.57 -2.18
CA ALA A 97 10.94 -6.34 -2.96
C ALA A 97 10.60 -5.10 -2.10
N SER A 98 10.32 -5.28 -0.81
CA SER A 98 10.04 -4.19 0.13
C SER A 98 11.17 -3.16 0.24
N HIS A 99 12.40 -3.52 -0.13
CA HIS A 99 13.53 -2.59 -0.17
C HIS A 99 13.30 -1.39 -1.11
N PHE A 100 12.49 -1.53 -2.17
CA PHE A 100 12.11 -0.43 -3.05
C PHE A 100 11.25 0.65 -2.37
N LEU A 101 10.67 0.33 -1.21
CA LEU A 101 9.80 1.24 -0.46
C LEU A 101 10.58 2.04 0.59
N SER A 102 11.86 1.72 0.83
CA SER A 102 12.72 2.43 1.78
C SER A 102 12.73 3.94 1.53
N PRO A 103 12.62 4.79 2.58
CA PRO A 103 12.62 4.45 4.02
C PRO A 103 11.25 4.05 4.59
N ALA A 104 10.19 4.00 3.78
CA ALA A 104 8.88 3.58 4.25
C ALA A 104 8.85 2.07 4.53
N VAL A 105 8.10 1.68 5.56
CA VAL A 105 7.92 0.28 5.95
C VAL A 105 6.52 -0.17 5.51
N ALA A 106 6.47 -1.18 4.65
CA ALA A 106 5.23 -1.81 4.23
C ALA A 106 4.92 -3.02 5.11
N GLN A 107 4.22 -2.76 6.22
CA GLN A 107 3.71 -3.79 7.11
C GLN A 107 2.31 -3.49 7.64
N ILE A 108 1.49 -4.53 7.74
CA ILE A 108 0.23 -4.53 8.49
C ILE A 108 0.49 -5.23 9.82
N THR A 109 0.08 -4.62 10.92
CA THR A 109 0.22 -5.19 12.26
C THR A 109 -1.15 -5.42 12.86
N TRP A 110 -1.45 -6.68 13.19
CA TRP A 110 -2.67 -7.07 13.88
C TRP A 110 -2.34 -7.38 15.34
N VAL A 111 -3.10 -6.79 16.27
CA VAL A 111 -2.92 -6.96 17.71
C VAL A 111 -4.25 -7.30 18.33
N LEU A 112 -4.31 -8.43 19.03
CA LEU A 112 -5.44 -8.83 19.85
C LEU A 112 -5.20 -8.40 21.29
N LYS A 113 -6.17 -7.70 21.88
CA LYS A 113 -6.12 -7.26 23.28
C LYS A 113 -7.37 -7.72 24.02
N ASP A 114 -7.20 -8.11 25.28
CA ASP A 114 -8.30 -8.44 26.18
C ASP A 114 -8.99 -7.15 26.70
N ARG A 115 -10.02 -7.30 27.55
CA ARG A 115 -10.81 -6.20 28.15
C ARG A 115 -9.96 -5.25 28.98
N ASP A 116 -8.91 -5.76 29.61
CA ASP A 116 -7.94 -4.98 30.39
C ASP A 116 -6.84 -4.34 29.51
N GLY A 117 -6.92 -4.47 28.18
CA GLY A 117 -5.95 -3.91 27.23
C GLY A 117 -4.64 -4.69 27.12
N ILE A 118 -4.56 -5.87 27.74
CA ILE A 118 -3.40 -6.75 27.71
C ILE A 118 -3.33 -7.46 26.35
N GLU A 119 -2.16 -7.42 25.71
CA GLU A 119 -1.91 -8.07 24.43
C GLU A 119 -1.94 -9.59 24.58
N GLN A 120 -2.84 -10.24 23.84
CA GLN A 120 -2.98 -11.70 23.81
C GLN A 120 -2.29 -12.32 22.60
N SER A 121 -2.39 -11.67 21.44
CA SER A 121 -1.77 -12.13 20.20
C SER A 121 -1.28 -10.94 19.38
N TYR A 122 -0.23 -11.18 18.60
CA TYR A 122 0.40 -10.16 17.76
C TYR A 122 0.91 -10.81 16.48
N GLN A 123 0.59 -10.24 15.33
CA GLN A 123 1.03 -10.75 14.03
C GLN A 123 1.36 -9.62 13.06
N HIS A 124 2.42 -9.84 12.30
CA HIS A 124 2.84 -8.97 11.20
C HIS A 124 2.55 -9.62 9.86
N PHE A 125 2.13 -8.78 8.92
CA PHE A 125 1.93 -9.15 7.53
C PHE A 125 2.64 -8.14 6.65
N SER A 126 3.37 -8.62 5.65
CA SER A 126 4.13 -7.80 4.70
C SER A 126 3.45 -7.77 3.34
N CYS A 127 4.13 -7.20 2.33
CA CYS A 127 3.74 -7.40 0.93
C CYS A 127 3.72 -8.89 0.55
N PRO A 128 2.87 -9.32 -0.40
CA PRO A 128 1.89 -8.53 -1.15
C PRO A 128 0.60 -8.27 -0.36
N TYR A 129 0.24 -6.99 -0.19
CA TYR A 129 -0.95 -6.62 0.60
C TYR A 129 -2.26 -7.15 0.02
N LEU A 130 -2.33 -7.39 -1.30
CA LEU A 130 -3.52 -7.94 -1.92
C LEU A 130 -3.90 -9.31 -1.35
N LEU A 131 -2.91 -10.11 -0.98
CA LEU A 131 -3.09 -11.43 -0.36
C LEU A 131 -3.22 -11.29 1.16
N SER A 132 -2.32 -10.54 1.79
CA SER A 132 -2.26 -10.43 3.26
C SER A 132 -3.49 -9.80 3.90
N VAL A 133 -4.23 -8.94 3.19
CA VAL A 133 -5.49 -8.39 3.71
C VAL A 133 -6.53 -9.49 3.97
N GLN A 134 -6.53 -10.57 3.17
CA GLN A 134 -7.46 -11.68 3.38
C GLN A 134 -7.11 -12.44 4.67
N GLU A 135 -5.81 -12.67 4.93
CA GLU A 135 -5.32 -13.33 6.15
C GLU A 135 -5.65 -12.50 7.41
N VAL A 136 -5.38 -11.19 7.36
CA VAL A 136 -5.73 -10.26 8.44
C VAL A 136 -7.24 -10.30 8.71
N TYR A 137 -8.06 -10.35 7.66
CA TYR A 137 -9.51 -10.39 7.79
C TYR A 137 -10.02 -11.69 8.44
N GLN A 138 -9.38 -12.83 8.16
CA GLN A 138 -9.68 -14.09 8.84
C GLN A 138 -9.38 -14.00 10.34
N ASN A 139 -8.28 -13.36 10.73
CA ASN A 139 -7.94 -13.14 12.14
C ASN A 139 -8.97 -12.26 12.86
N ILE A 140 -9.62 -11.31 12.17
CA ILE A 140 -10.68 -10.47 12.74
C ILE A 140 -11.98 -11.25 12.93
N ARG A 141 -12.32 -12.16 12.01
CA ARG A 141 -13.59 -12.92 12.05
C ARG A 141 -13.61 -14.07 13.06
N ASN A 142 -12.44 -14.59 13.43
CA ASN A 142 -12.30 -15.73 14.33
C ASN A 142 -12.18 -15.33 15.82
N LEU A 143 -12.50 -14.06 16.16
CA LEU A 143 -12.57 -13.54 17.53
C LEU A 143 -13.97 -13.65 18.12
#